data_AF-A0A4G7GZZ3-F1
#
_entry.id   AF-A0A4G7GZZ3-F1
#
_cell.length_a   1.000
_cell.length_b   1.000
_cell.length_c   1.000
_cell.angle_alpha   90.00
_cell.angle_beta   90.00
_cell.angle_gamma   90.00
#
_symmetry.space_group_name_H-M   'P 1'
#
loop_
_entity.id
_entity.type
_entity.pdbx_description
1 polymer ?
#
loop_
_entity_poly.entity_id
_entity_poly.type
_entity_poly.pdbx_seq_one_letter_code
_entity_poly.pdbx_strand_id
1 'polypeptide(L)'
;MKEKSNSLGVSNEVILLGHSAGGNLVLGIEQLNQERQGLHIKQVIVNYPVLDWRQWSQDKSRLGDYCHWYLGKNFSNIHYPLASPVLAEGLNKPNIFLMVASLDPLAPQAHDFFQKNPKISYKEYEGAQHGFTHFWYQEFDAEKSAEAWEDIIRFIKEGQL
;
A
#
# COMPACT_ATOMS: atom_id res chain seq x y z
N MET A 1 13.06 -18.13 9.27
CA MET A 1 13.33 -17.48 7.97
C MET A 1 14.80 -17.30 7.59
N LYS A 2 15.76 -17.38 8.54
CA LYS A 2 17.18 -17.69 8.21
C LYS A 2 17.34 -18.90 7.28
N GLU A 3 16.35 -19.82 7.30
CA GLU A 3 16.39 -21.09 6.58
C GLU A 3 16.45 -21.01 5.05
N LYS A 4 16.03 -19.91 4.40
CA LYS A 4 16.05 -19.83 2.92
C LYS A 4 16.82 -18.67 2.30
N SER A 5 17.15 -17.61 3.05
CA SER A 5 17.90 -16.46 2.52
C SER A 5 19.24 -16.90 1.91
N ASN A 6 19.95 -17.81 2.60
CA ASN A 6 21.22 -18.37 2.12
C ASN A 6 21.04 -19.19 0.83
N SER A 7 19.98 -19.99 0.73
CA SER A 7 19.70 -20.78 -0.48
C SER A 7 19.31 -19.94 -1.69
N LEU A 8 18.77 -18.75 -1.45
CA LEU A 8 18.37 -17.80 -2.48
C LEU A 8 19.49 -16.79 -2.81
N GLY A 9 20.59 -16.77 -2.06
CA GLY A 9 21.67 -15.80 -2.24
C GLY A 9 21.26 -14.37 -1.91
N VAL A 10 20.27 -14.17 -1.04
CA VAL A 10 19.73 -12.85 -0.66
C VAL A 10 19.93 -12.55 0.82
N SER A 11 19.88 -11.27 1.17
CA SER A 11 19.90 -10.84 2.57
C SER A 11 18.65 -11.30 3.32
N ASN A 12 18.69 -11.27 4.66
CA ASN A 12 17.51 -11.50 5.50
C ASN A 12 16.63 -10.24 5.68
N GLU A 13 17.05 -9.09 5.15
CA GLU A 13 16.24 -7.88 5.09
C GLU A 13 15.30 -7.97 3.89
N VAL A 14 14.04 -7.62 4.12
CA VAL A 14 13.01 -7.63 3.08
C VAL A 14 12.39 -6.25 2.96
N ILE A 15 12.21 -5.80 1.72
CA ILE A 15 11.40 -4.63 1.38
C ILE A 15 10.10 -5.16 0.79
N LEU A 16 8.98 -4.68 1.31
CA LEU A 16 7.66 -4.99 0.79
C LEU A 16 7.22 -3.85 -0.11
N LEU A 17 6.77 -4.16 -1.31
CA LEU A 17 6.22 -3.18 -2.25
C LEU A 17 4.92 -3.70 -2.82
N GLY A 18 3.88 -2.88 -2.77
CA GLY A 18 2.55 -3.24 -3.26
C GLY A 18 1.86 -2.08 -3.96
N HIS A 19 1.15 -2.39 -5.04
CA HIS A 19 0.34 -1.45 -5.81
C HIS A 19 -1.14 -1.75 -5.58
N SER A 20 -2.00 -0.74 -5.42
CA SER A 20 -3.45 -0.93 -5.32
C SER A 20 -3.83 -1.96 -4.23
N ALA A 21 -4.54 -3.03 -4.58
CA ALA A 21 -4.82 -4.15 -3.67
C ALA A 21 -3.54 -4.82 -3.12
N GLY A 22 -2.43 -4.83 -3.87
CA GLY A 22 -1.14 -5.26 -3.35
C GLY A 22 -0.61 -4.35 -2.23
N GLY A 23 -0.92 -3.05 -2.27
CA GLY A 23 -0.61 -2.11 -1.20
C GLY A 23 -1.35 -2.43 0.10
N ASN A 24 -2.61 -2.85 -0.01
CA ASN A 24 -3.39 -3.39 1.12
C ASN A 24 -2.69 -4.62 1.74
N LEU A 25 -2.29 -5.58 0.90
CA LEU A 25 -1.67 -6.82 1.34
C LEU A 25 -0.34 -6.59 2.08
N VAL A 26 0.53 -5.72 1.57
CA VAL A 26 1.83 -5.48 2.22
C VAL A 26 1.69 -4.76 3.57
N LEU A 27 0.69 -3.88 3.73
CA LEU A 27 0.36 -3.30 5.04
C LEU A 27 -0.16 -4.37 6.00
N GLY A 28 -0.99 -5.30 5.51
CA GLY A 28 -1.44 -6.45 6.30
C GLY A 28 -0.28 -7.36 6.74
N ILE A 29 0.70 -7.59 5.86
CA ILE A 29 1.92 -8.34 6.22
C ILE A 29 2.71 -7.60 7.30
N GLU A 30 2.90 -6.29 7.16
CA GLU A 30 3.59 -5.48 8.18
C GLU A 30 2.85 -5.54 9.52
N GLN A 31 1.51 -5.43 9.53
CA GLN A 31 0.71 -5.56 10.74
C GLN A 31 0.90 -6.93 11.41
N LEU A 32 0.76 -8.03 10.65
CA LEU A 32 0.96 -9.38 11.16
C LEU A 32 2.41 -9.61 11.64
N ASN A 33 3.38 -8.98 11.00
CA ASN A 33 4.78 -9.11 11.38
C ASN A 33 5.09 -8.42 12.71
N GLN A 34 4.38 -7.35 13.06
CA GLN A 34 4.52 -6.71 14.37
C GLN A 34 4.14 -7.66 15.52
N GLU A 35 3.12 -8.49 15.29
CA GLU A 35 2.66 -9.48 16.27
C GLU A 35 3.57 -10.72 16.32
N ARG A 36 4.02 -11.19 15.15
CA ARG A 36 4.69 -12.49 15.01
C ARG A 36 6.21 -12.42 15.01
N GLN A 37 6.78 -11.24 14.74
CA GLN A 37 8.23 -10.97 14.64
C GLN A 37 8.97 -11.95 13.70
N GLY A 38 8.33 -12.32 12.59
CA GLY A 38 8.82 -13.38 11.70
C GLY A 38 9.80 -12.91 10.62
N LEU A 39 9.66 -11.66 10.18
CA LEU A 39 10.40 -11.00 9.10
C LEU A 39 11.19 -9.79 9.62
N HIS A 40 12.37 -9.57 9.08
CA HIS A 40 13.07 -8.29 9.21
C HIS A 40 12.64 -7.38 8.05
N ILE A 41 11.49 -6.73 8.21
CA ILE A 41 10.95 -5.79 7.21
C ILE A 41 11.66 -4.47 7.35
N LYS A 42 12.52 -4.17 6.37
CA LYS A 42 13.27 -2.92 6.32
C LYS A 42 12.34 -1.76 5.99
N GLN A 43 11.56 -1.91 4.93
CA GLN A 43 10.68 -0.87 4.38
C GLN A 43 9.41 -1.47 3.79
N VAL A 44 8.36 -0.65 3.79
CA VAL A 44 7.07 -0.95 3.16
C VAL A 44 6.71 0.20 2.23
N ILE A 45 6.45 -0.09 0.97
CA ILE A 45 6.16 0.89 -0.07
C ILE A 45 4.79 0.56 -0.63
N VAL A 46 3.86 1.52 -0.54
CA VAL A 46 2.48 1.34 -0.98
C VAL A 46 2.09 2.41 -1.98
N ASN A 47 1.78 1.95 -3.18
CA ASN A 47 1.45 2.79 -4.33
C ASN A 47 -0.06 2.75 -4.53
N TYR A 48 -0.71 3.91 -4.37
CA TYR A 48 -2.16 4.13 -4.53
C TYR A 48 -3.00 2.98 -3.93
N PRO A 49 -2.81 2.66 -2.64
CA PRO A 49 -3.33 1.44 -2.04
C PRO A 49 -4.84 1.48 -1.78
N VAL A 50 -5.45 0.30 -1.68
CA VAL A 50 -6.77 0.17 -1.04
C VAL A 50 -6.61 0.15 0.48
N LEU A 51 -7.22 1.11 1.19
CA LEU A 51 -7.02 1.31 2.63
C LEU A 51 -8.30 1.16 3.46
N ASP A 52 -9.46 1.32 2.83
CA ASP A 52 -10.76 1.24 3.47
C ASP A 52 -11.83 0.67 2.53
N TRP A 53 -12.35 -0.51 2.88
CA TRP A 53 -13.44 -1.12 2.11
C TRP A 53 -14.83 -0.63 2.49
N ARG A 54 -14.99 0.07 3.64
CA ARG A 54 -16.30 0.39 4.24
C ARG A 54 -17.22 1.14 3.29
N GLN A 55 -16.69 2.13 2.59
CA GLN A 55 -17.46 2.94 1.64
C GLN A 55 -17.89 2.18 0.38
N TRP A 56 -17.25 1.05 0.06
CA TRP A 56 -17.46 0.30 -1.18
C TRP A 56 -18.46 -0.85 -1.04
N SER A 57 -18.95 -1.16 0.17
CA SER A 57 -19.89 -2.29 0.39
C SER A 57 -21.24 -2.17 -0.32
N GLN A 58 -21.66 -0.95 -0.63
CA GLN A 58 -22.91 -0.64 -1.34
C GLN A 58 -22.66 0.00 -2.71
N ASP A 59 -21.39 0.12 -3.13
CA ASP A 59 -21.06 0.67 -4.43
C ASP A 59 -21.38 -0.36 -5.52
N LYS A 60 -21.94 0.14 -6.63
CA LYS A 60 -22.27 -0.64 -7.84
C LYS A 60 -21.20 -0.48 -8.93
N SER A 61 -20.12 0.25 -8.65
CA SER A 61 -18.96 0.37 -9.52
C SER A 61 -18.11 -0.91 -9.49
N ARG A 62 -17.08 -0.95 -10.34
CA ARG A 62 -16.09 -2.03 -10.33
C ARG A 62 -15.35 -2.16 -9.00
N LEU A 63 -15.16 -1.07 -8.24
CA LEU A 63 -14.58 -1.12 -6.90
C LEU A 63 -15.51 -1.84 -5.91
N GLY A 64 -16.82 -1.66 -6.06
CA GLY A 64 -17.83 -2.42 -5.32
C GLY A 64 -17.77 -3.93 -5.61
N ASP A 65 -17.61 -4.31 -6.88
CA ASP A 65 -17.40 -5.71 -7.27
C ASP A 65 -16.15 -6.30 -6.60
N TYR A 66 -15.02 -5.58 -6.61
CA TYR A 66 -13.79 -6.00 -5.94
C TYR A 66 -13.96 -6.16 -4.43
N CYS A 67 -14.66 -5.22 -3.79
CA CYS A 67 -15.01 -5.30 -2.38
C CYS A 67 -15.81 -6.58 -2.08
N HIS A 68 -16.80 -6.90 -2.91
CA HIS A 68 -17.63 -8.10 -2.75
C HIS A 68 -16.84 -9.39 -2.97
N TRP A 69 -15.97 -9.45 -3.97
CA TRP A 69 -15.13 -10.63 -4.21
C TRP A 69 -14.10 -10.84 -3.12
N TYR A 70 -13.51 -9.76 -2.59
CA TYR A 70 -12.50 -9.84 -1.54
C TYR A 70 -13.09 -10.21 -0.18
N LEU A 71 -14.19 -9.55 0.23
CA LEU A 71 -14.78 -9.71 1.57
C LEU A 71 -15.88 -10.79 1.64
N GLY A 72 -16.36 -11.26 0.48
CA GLY A 72 -17.46 -12.21 0.39
C GLY A 72 -18.83 -11.59 0.68
N LYS A 73 -19.87 -12.43 0.61
CA LYS A 73 -21.29 -12.01 0.51
C LYS A 73 -21.82 -11.18 1.69
N ASN A 74 -21.22 -11.26 2.87
CA ASN A 74 -21.73 -10.63 4.09
C ASN A 74 -20.85 -9.50 4.62
N PHE A 75 -19.74 -9.17 3.94
CA PHE A 75 -18.81 -8.12 4.36
C PHE A 75 -18.38 -8.20 5.84
N SER A 76 -18.40 -9.39 6.45
CA SER A 76 -18.18 -9.57 7.90
C SER A 76 -16.80 -9.06 8.36
N ASN A 77 -15.84 -9.04 7.43
CA ASN A 77 -14.47 -8.61 7.67
C ASN A 77 -14.20 -7.16 7.23
N ILE A 78 -15.21 -6.37 6.84
CA ILE A 78 -15.02 -5.00 6.32
C ILE A 78 -14.42 -4.04 7.35
N HIS A 79 -14.67 -4.31 8.64
CA HIS A 79 -14.09 -3.58 9.76
C HIS A 79 -12.81 -4.21 10.30
N TYR A 80 -12.33 -5.29 9.68
CA TYR A 80 -11.12 -5.97 10.14
C TYR A 80 -9.89 -5.20 9.66
N PRO A 81 -8.92 -4.87 10.53
CA PRO A 81 -7.75 -4.07 10.15
C PRO A 81 -6.92 -4.63 8.99
N LEU A 82 -6.85 -5.95 8.87
CA LEU A 82 -6.15 -6.61 7.75
C LEU A 82 -6.88 -6.46 6.41
N ALA A 83 -8.18 -6.19 6.44
CA ALA A 83 -8.94 -5.84 5.24
C ALA A 83 -8.91 -4.34 4.97
N SER A 84 -9.07 -3.52 6.01
CA SER A 84 -9.12 -2.05 5.94
C SER A 84 -8.00 -1.43 6.80
N PRO A 85 -6.76 -1.30 6.28
CA PRO A 85 -5.60 -0.81 7.04
C PRO A 85 -5.76 0.54 7.71
N VAL A 86 -6.67 1.42 7.25
CA VAL A 86 -6.98 2.68 7.94
C VAL A 86 -7.44 2.46 9.39
N LEU A 87 -8.00 1.29 9.70
CA LEU A 87 -8.43 0.90 11.04
C LEU A 87 -7.31 0.31 11.89
N ALA A 88 -6.17 -0.06 11.31
CA ALA A 88 -5.06 -0.65 12.03
C ALA A 88 -4.38 0.33 13.00
N GLU A 89 -3.79 -0.23 14.04
CA GLU A 89 -2.85 0.45 14.94
C GLU A 89 -1.41 0.05 14.57
N GLY A 90 -0.43 0.84 14.99
CA GLY A 90 0.99 0.50 14.79
C GLY A 90 1.53 0.71 13.37
N LEU A 91 0.75 1.27 12.43
CA LEU A 91 1.24 1.63 11.09
C LEU A 91 1.83 3.05 11.00
N ASN A 92 1.85 3.80 12.10
CA ASN A 92 2.47 5.11 12.18
C ASN A 92 4.01 4.98 12.31
N LYS A 93 4.69 4.61 11.22
CA LYS A 93 6.13 4.27 11.21
C LYS A 93 6.90 4.97 10.08
N PRO A 94 8.16 5.37 10.31
CA PRO A 94 8.97 6.05 9.29
C PRO A 94 9.42 5.14 8.14
N ASN A 95 9.34 3.81 8.32
CA ASN A 95 9.73 2.86 7.28
C ASN A 95 8.63 2.59 6.24
N ILE A 96 7.53 3.33 6.28
CA ILE A 96 6.43 3.22 5.32
C ILE A 96 6.43 4.43 4.39
N PHE A 97 6.36 4.19 3.08
CA PHE A 97 6.11 5.22 2.07
C PHE A 97 4.73 5.00 1.43
N LEU A 98 3.87 6.01 1.53
CA LEU A 98 2.57 6.10 0.88
C LEU A 98 2.62 7.04 -0.33
N MET A 99 2.48 6.46 -1.51
CA MET A 99 2.33 7.15 -2.79
C MET A 99 0.85 7.24 -3.16
N VAL A 100 0.39 8.42 -3.58
CA VAL A 100 -1.01 8.69 -3.93
C VAL A 100 -1.10 9.29 -5.33
N ALA A 101 -2.09 8.86 -6.10
CA ALA A 101 -2.44 9.47 -7.38
C ALA A 101 -3.63 10.43 -7.15
N SER A 102 -3.50 11.73 -7.44
CA SER A 102 -4.50 12.72 -6.98
C SER A 102 -5.88 12.58 -7.62
N LEU A 103 -5.98 11.99 -8.82
CA LEU A 103 -7.25 11.73 -9.51
C LEU A 103 -7.83 10.34 -9.21
N ASP A 104 -7.21 9.57 -8.31
CA ASP A 104 -7.65 8.24 -7.93
C ASP A 104 -8.86 8.30 -6.97
N PRO A 105 -9.95 7.54 -7.21
CA PRO A 105 -11.03 7.37 -6.22
C PRO A 105 -10.56 6.90 -4.84
N LEU A 106 -9.36 6.32 -4.73
CA LEU A 106 -8.73 5.88 -3.50
C LEU A 106 -7.90 6.99 -2.80
N ALA A 107 -7.73 8.18 -3.39
CA ALA A 107 -6.96 9.26 -2.78
C ALA A 107 -7.52 9.74 -1.41
N PRO A 108 -8.85 9.92 -1.23
CA PRO A 108 -9.39 10.40 0.06
C PRO A 108 -9.05 9.47 1.24
N GLN A 109 -9.16 8.16 1.06
CA GLN A 109 -8.78 7.21 2.12
C GLN A 109 -7.26 7.21 2.40
N ALA A 110 -6.44 7.59 1.43
CA ALA A 110 -5.00 7.74 1.62
C ALA A 110 -4.69 9.00 2.45
N HIS A 111 -5.44 10.09 2.25
CA HIS A 111 -5.38 11.26 3.12
C HIS A 111 -5.76 10.92 4.56
N ASP A 112 -6.88 10.24 4.76
CA ASP A 112 -7.35 9.81 6.08
C ASP A 112 -6.30 8.92 6.78
N PHE A 113 -5.71 7.99 6.02
CA PHE A 113 -4.65 7.13 6.51
C PHE A 113 -3.40 7.91 6.92
N PHE A 114 -2.96 8.87 6.12
CA PHE A 114 -1.81 9.71 6.44
C PHE A 114 -2.05 10.58 7.68
N GLN A 115 -3.23 11.20 7.80
CA GLN A 115 -3.59 12.00 8.97
C GLN A 115 -3.53 11.18 10.26
N LYS A 116 -3.95 9.91 10.23
CA LYS A 116 -3.82 8.99 11.37
C LYS A 116 -2.38 8.53 11.61
N ASN A 117 -1.54 8.53 10.59
CA ASN A 117 -0.19 7.97 10.59
C ASN A 117 0.88 8.98 10.12
N PRO A 118 1.05 10.14 10.79
CA PRO A 118 1.86 11.25 10.29
C PRO A 118 3.38 11.01 10.22
N LYS A 119 3.88 9.86 10.72
CA LYS A 119 5.31 9.49 10.66
C LYS A 119 5.69 8.80 9.35
N ILE A 120 4.73 8.36 8.54
CA ILE A 120 5.04 7.74 7.25
C ILE A 120 5.53 8.80 6.27
N SER A 121 6.34 8.42 5.29
CA SER A 121 6.61 9.27 4.14
C SER A 121 5.37 9.29 3.23
N TYR A 122 5.00 10.46 2.74
CA TYR A 122 3.80 10.67 1.93
C TYR A 122 4.15 11.49 0.69
N LYS A 123 3.71 11.06 -0.48
CA LYS A 123 3.77 11.88 -1.70
C LYS A 123 2.53 11.66 -2.56
N GLU A 124 1.94 12.77 -2.97
CA GLU A 124 0.85 12.79 -3.93
C GLU A 124 1.36 13.28 -5.29
N TYR A 125 0.98 12.57 -6.34
CA TYR A 125 1.32 12.90 -7.73
C TYR A 125 0.12 13.59 -8.35
N GLU A 126 0.21 14.92 -8.48
CA GLU A 126 -0.85 15.76 -9.01
C GLU A 126 -1.20 15.39 -10.45
N GLY A 127 -2.49 15.27 -10.77
CA GLY A 127 -2.99 14.86 -12.07
C GLY A 127 -2.79 13.37 -12.42
N ALA A 128 -2.21 12.56 -11.52
CA ALA A 128 -2.04 11.13 -11.76
C ALA A 128 -3.34 10.36 -11.53
N GLN A 129 -3.57 9.32 -12.35
CA GLN A 129 -4.69 8.39 -12.21
C GLN A 129 -4.24 7.08 -11.52
N HIS A 130 -5.20 6.25 -11.10
CA HIS A 130 -4.91 4.95 -10.53
C HIS A 130 -4.05 4.10 -11.49
N GLY A 131 -2.95 3.53 -10.99
CA GLY A 131 -2.08 2.67 -11.80
C GLY A 131 -1.13 3.39 -12.76
N PHE A 132 -0.98 4.73 -12.67
CA PHE A 132 -0.15 5.53 -13.58
C PHE A 132 1.31 5.08 -13.76
N THR A 133 1.83 4.24 -12.84
CA THR A 133 3.20 3.69 -12.93
C THR A 133 3.32 2.45 -13.81
N HIS A 134 2.21 1.91 -14.32
CA HIS A 134 2.19 0.67 -15.11
C HIS A 134 2.13 0.97 -16.60
N PHE A 135 3.23 0.72 -17.31
CA PHE A 135 3.38 0.99 -18.75
C PHE A 135 2.26 0.41 -19.66
N TRP A 136 1.58 -0.65 -19.23
CA TRP A 136 0.53 -1.31 -20.01
C TRP A 136 -0.88 -0.77 -19.76
N TYR A 137 -1.04 0.18 -18.83
CA TYR A 137 -2.34 0.75 -18.50
C TYR A 137 -2.61 2.00 -19.34
N GLN A 138 -3.89 2.31 -19.59
CA GLN A 138 -4.27 3.53 -20.32
C GLN A 138 -3.93 4.78 -19.50
N GLU A 139 -3.94 4.63 -18.18
CA GLU A 139 -3.64 5.62 -17.17
C GLU A 139 -2.14 5.90 -17.03
N PHE A 140 -1.28 5.17 -17.76
CA PHE A 140 0.16 5.34 -17.70
C PHE A 140 0.58 6.77 -18.03
N ASP A 141 1.38 7.35 -17.13
CA ASP A 141 1.99 8.66 -17.31
C ASP A 141 3.50 8.50 -17.20
N ALA A 142 4.22 8.66 -18.31
CA ALA A 142 5.64 8.36 -18.38
C ALA A 142 6.48 9.25 -17.46
N GLU A 143 6.15 10.55 -17.36
CA GLU A 143 6.90 11.51 -16.55
C GLU A 143 6.68 11.23 -15.07
N LYS A 144 5.41 11.11 -14.65
CA LYS A 144 5.08 10.82 -13.25
C LYS A 144 5.53 9.43 -12.86
N SER A 145 5.45 8.45 -13.75
CA SER A 145 5.96 7.11 -13.48
C SER A 145 7.47 7.11 -13.24
N ALA A 146 8.24 7.87 -14.04
CA ALA A 146 9.68 7.98 -13.84
C ALA A 146 9.98 8.61 -12.48
N GLU A 147 9.33 9.73 -12.16
CA GLU A 147 9.44 10.41 -10.86
C GLU A 147 9.08 9.47 -9.69
N ALA A 148 7.98 8.72 -9.82
CA ALA A 148 7.53 7.75 -8.84
C ALA A 148 8.56 6.65 -8.57
N TRP A 149 9.19 6.11 -9.62
CA TRP A 149 10.25 5.12 -9.46
C TRP A 149 11.53 5.71 -8.87
N GLU A 150 11.88 6.95 -9.20
CA GLU A 150 13.01 7.66 -8.58
C GLU A 150 12.80 7.89 -7.08
N ASP A 151 11.59 8.29 -6.69
CA ASP A 151 11.23 8.45 -5.27
C ASP A 151 11.26 7.11 -4.52
N ILE A 152 10.77 6.02 -5.13
CA ILE A 152 10.89 4.67 -4.57
C ILE A 152 12.38 4.31 -4.36
N ILE A 153 13.23 4.58 -5.34
CA ILE A 153 14.68 4.33 -5.23
C ILE A 153 15.31 5.20 -4.14
N ARG A 154 14.94 6.48 -4.04
CA ARG A 154 15.40 7.39 -2.99
C ARG A 154 15.01 6.85 -1.62
N PHE A 155 13.74 6.52 -1.44
CA PHE A 155 13.25 5.94 -0.19
C PHE A 155 14.02 4.68 0.17
N ILE A 156 14.22 3.74 -0.76
CA ILE A 156 14.98 2.50 -0.52
C ILE A 156 16.41 2.77 -0.05
N LYS A 157 17.07 3.78 -0.60
CA LYS A 157 18.47 4.11 -0.26
C LYS A 157 18.60 4.91 1.03
N GLU A 158 17.68 5.83 1.28
CA GLU A 158 17.83 6.88 2.30
C GLU A 158 16.93 6.67 3.52
N GLY A 159 15.88 5.85 3.41
CA GLY A 159 14.93 5.59 4.50
C GLY A 159 13.84 6.65 4.67
N GLN A 160 13.86 7.71 3.85
CA GLN A 160 12.91 8.82 3.88
C GLN A 160 12.82 9.47 2.49
N LEU A 161 11.78 10.27 2.28
CA LEU A 161 11.59 11.08 1.07
C LEU A 161 11.94 12.54 1.29
#